data_AF-A0A969V145-F1
#
_entry.id   AF-A0A969V145-F1
#
_cell.length_a   1.000
_cell.length_b   1.000
_cell.length_c   1.000
_cell.angle_alpha   90.00
_cell.angle_beta   90.00
_cell.angle_gamma   90.00
#
_symmetry.space_group_name_H-M   'P 1'
#
loop_
_entity.id
_entity.type
_entity.pdbx_description
1 polymer ?
#
loop_
_entity_poly.entity_id
_entity_poly.type
_entity_poly.pdbx_seq_one_letter_code
_entity_poly.pdbx_strand_id
1 'polypeptide(L)' 'MVNTVSLQVEIPEDLHDCLKQFLENRPLWDQDRTFCAALSLFLMQNSDRDHRASRIYLDSMFQPLSA' A
#
# COMPACT_ATOMS: atom_id res chain seq x y z
N MET A 1 18.78 -3.69 3.79
CA MET A 1 18.08 -3.87 2.50
C MET A 1 16.67 -4.33 2.81
N VAL A 2 15.66 -3.64 2.29
CA VAL A 2 14.28 -4.15 2.31
C VAL A 2 14.18 -5.12 1.14
N ASN A 3 13.87 -6.39 1.41
CA ASN A 3 13.60 -7.34 0.34
C ASN A 3 12.17 -7.10 -0.16
N THR A 4 12.03 -6.55 -1.35
CA THR A 4 10.75 -6.37 -2.02
C THR A 4 10.45 -7.56 -2.92
N VAL A 5 9.16 -7.88 -3.08
CA VAL A 5 8.66 -8.88 -4.02
C VAL A 5 7.65 -8.20 -4.93
N SER A 6 7.86 -8.25 -6.24
CA SER A 6 6.91 -7.72 -7.21
C SER A 6 5.65 -8.59 -7.29
N LEU A 7 4.49 -7.94 -7.34
CA LEU A 7 3.20 -8.60 -7.45
C LEU A 7 2.54 -8.22 -8.77
N GLN A 8 2.04 -9.21 -9.52
CA GLN A 8 1.22 -8.99 -10.71
C GLN A 8 -0.20 -9.48 -10.42
N VAL A 9 -1.15 -8.56 -10.45
CA VAL A 9 -2.57 -8.81 -10.18
C VAL A 9 -3.41 -7.99 -11.16
N GLU A 10 -4.47 -8.60 -11.68
CA GLU A 10 -5.50 -7.91 -12.45
C GLU A 10 -6.54 -7.33 -11.49
N ILE A 11 -6.94 -6.08 -11.71
CA ILE A 11 -7.97 -5.39 -10.92
C ILE A 11 -9.07 -4.86 -11.85
N PRO A 12 -10.32 -4.70 -11.35
CA PRO A 12 -11.37 -4.04 -12.12
C PRO A 12 -10.95 -2.64 -12.56
N GLU A 13 -11.36 -2.23 -13.77
CA GLU A 13 -11.03 -0.92 -14.35
C GLU A 13 -11.49 0.23 -13.46
N ASP A 14 -12.71 0.15 -12.91
CA ASP A 14 -13.24 1.16 -11.99
C ASP A 14 -12.34 1.36 -10.75
N LEU A 15 -11.73 0.28 -10.23
CA LEU A 15 -10.82 0.37 -9.09
C LEU A 15 -9.49 1.01 -9.49
N HIS A 16 -9.01 0.73 -10.69
CA HIS A 16 -7.82 1.36 -11.25
C HIS A 16 -8.03 2.87 -11.48
N ASP A 17 -9.21 3.28 -11.93
CA ASP A 17 -9.53 4.70 -12.11
C ASP A 17 -9.62 5.44 -10.76
N CYS A 18 -10.19 4.79 -9.73
CA CYS A 18 -10.15 5.32 -8.36
C CYS A 18 -8.72 5.50 -7.85
N LEU A 19 -7.83 4.54 -8.13
CA LEU A 19 -6.42 4.61 -7.78
C LEU A 19 -5.73 5.79 -8.49
N LYS A 20 -5.95 5.96 -9.80
CA LYS A 20 -5.38 7.10 -10.55
C LYS A 20 -5.79 8.44 -9.94
N GLN A 21 -7.09 8.64 -9.73
CA GLN A 21 -7.61 9.87 -9.16
C GLN A 21 -7.03 10.16 -7.75
N PHE A 22 -6.84 9.11 -6.95
CA PHE A 22 -6.22 9.24 -5.63
C PHE A 22 -4.76 9.73 -5.74
N LEU A 23 -3.99 9.17 -6.67
CA LEU A 23 -2.56 9.49 -6.86
C LEU A 23 -2.35 10.89 -7.46
N GLU A 24 -3.20 11.31 -8.40
CA GLU A 24 -3.13 12.64 -9.02
C GLU A 24 -3.19 13.78 -8.01
N ASN A 25 -3.91 13.57 -6.91
CA ASN A 25 -4.11 14.58 -5.86
C ASN A 25 -3.08 14.50 -4.73
N ARG A 26 -2.12 13.56 -4.80
CA ARG A 26 -1.22 13.24 -3.67
C ARG A 26 0.21 12.97 -4.13
N PRO A 27 1.06 14.01 -4.26
CA PRO A 27 2.41 13.88 -4.83
C PRO A 27 3.40 13.03 -4.03
N LEU A 28 3.06 12.66 -2.78
CA LEU A 28 3.87 11.77 -1.93
C LEU A 28 3.44 10.30 -2.00
N TRP A 29 2.41 10.00 -2.80
CA TRP A 29 1.87 8.67 -2.97
C TRP A 29 2.19 8.15 -4.36
N ASP A 30 2.60 6.90 -4.41
CA ASP A 30 2.73 6.12 -5.63
C ASP A 30 1.91 4.83 -5.50
N GLN A 31 1.91 4.06 -6.59
CA GLN A 31 1.19 2.81 -6.69
C GLN A 31 1.65 1.83 -5.59
N ASP A 32 2.96 1.62 -5.45
CA ASP A 32 3.53 0.66 -4.51
C ASP A 32 3.17 0.99 -3.05
N ARG A 33 3.30 2.26 -2.65
CA ARG A 33 2.91 2.76 -1.33
C ARG A 33 1.42 2.55 -1.07
N THR A 34 0.58 2.80 -2.08
CA THR A 34 -0.87 2.63 -1.96
C THR A 34 -1.25 1.16 -1.80
N PHE A 35 -0.65 0.27 -2.59
CA PHE A 35 -0.89 -1.16 -2.48
C PHE A 35 -0.35 -1.74 -1.17
N CYS A 36 0.83 -1.29 -0.71
CA CYS A 36 1.36 -1.69 0.59
C CYS A 36 0.45 -1.26 1.73
N ALA A 37 -0.06 -0.02 1.72
CA ALA A 37 -1.00 0.48 2.72
C ALA A 37 -2.33 -0.30 2.69
N ALA A 38 -2.91 -0.50 1.51
CA ALA A 38 -4.19 -1.19 1.36
C ALA A 38 -4.09 -2.67 1.78
N LEU A 39 -3.06 -3.37 1.32
CA LEU A 39 -2.85 -4.79 1.62
C LEU A 39 -2.55 -5.00 3.12
N SER A 40 -1.68 -4.17 3.70
CA SER A 40 -1.37 -4.26 5.14
C SER A 40 -2.60 -3.97 6.00
N LEU A 41 -3.40 -2.96 5.67
CA LEU A 41 -4.65 -2.67 6.37
C LEU A 41 -5.65 -3.83 6.27
N PHE A 42 -5.83 -4.38 5.07
CA PHE A 42 -6.71 -5.53 4.85
C PHE A 42 -6.29 -6.72 5.72
N LEU A 43 -5.00 -7.02 5.77
CA LEU A 43 -4.47 -8.10 6.61
C LEU A 43 -4.66 -7.80 8.10
N MET A 44 -4.44 -6.57 8.57
CA MET A 44 -4.67 -6.21 9.97
C MET A 44 -6.13 -6.41 10.40
N GLN A 45 -7.07 -6.15 9.51
CA GLN A 45 -8.51 -6.29 9.78
C GLN A 45 -8.97 -7.75 9.78
N ASN A 46 -8.30 -8.63 9.03
CA ASN A 46 -8.77 -9.98 8.74
C ASN A 46 -7.85 -11.11 9.23
N SER A 47 -6.71 -10.79 9.84
CA SER A 47 -5.71 -11.77 10.31
C SER A 47 -5.48 -11.64 11.81
N ASP A 48 -5.07 -12.74 12.46
CA ASP A 48 -4.76 -12.77 13.88
C ASP A 48 -3.48 -11.96 14.18
N ARG A 49 -3.65 -10.65 14.45
CA ARG A 49 -2.68 -9.70 15.02
C ARG A 49 -1.23 -9.83 14.56
N ASP A 50 -0.99 -9.97 13.26
CA ASP A 50 0.38 -9.97 12.73
C ASP A 50 0.99 -8.56 12.79
N HIS A 51 1.94 -8.37 13.70
CA HIS A 51 2.65 -7.10 13.88
C HIS A 51 3.39 -6.63 12.63
N ARG A 52 3.73 -7.53 11.70
CA ARG A 52 4.38 -7.18 10.44
C ARG A 52 3.47 -6.34 9.54
N ALA A 53 2.19 -6.70 9.46
CA ALA A 53 1.21 -5.93 8.70
C ALA A 53 1.02 -4.53 9.30
N SER A 54 0.89 -4.44 10.63
CA SER A 54 0.80 -3.16 11.33
C SER A 54 2.02 -2.26 11.08
N ARG A 55 3.23 -2.85 11.05
CA ARG A 55 4.45 -2.09 10.76
C ARG A 55 4.45 -1.53 9.34
N ILE A 56 4.14 -2.37 8.35
CA ILE A 56 4.10 -1.96 6.94
C ILE A 56 3.03 -0.88 6.72
N TYR A 57 1.86 -1.01 7.37
CA TYR A 57 0.81 0.00 7.31
C TYR A 57 1.29 1.35 7.84
N LEU A 58 1.87 1.37 9.04
CA LEU A 58 2.39 2.61 9.64
C LEU A 58 3.52 3.22 8.81
N ASP A 59 4.43 2.40 8.29
CA ASP A 59 5.52 2.86 7.44
C ASP A 59 4.97 3.47 6.13
N SER A 60 3.98 2.82 5.52
CA SER A 60 3.31 3.34 4.31
C SER A 60 2.54 4.63 4.59
N MET A 61 1.93 4.79 5.77
CA MET A 61 1.16 6.00 6.10
C MET A 61 2.02 7.19 6.52
N PHE A 62 3.16 6.95 7.19
CA PHE A 62 3.86 8.00 7.94
C PHE A 62 5.34 8.19 7.61
N GLN A 63 5.99 7.30 6.85
CA GLN A 63 7.40 7.53 6.50
C GLN A 63 7.56 8.58 5.38
N PRO A 64 8.55 9.47 5.49
CA PRO A 64 9.04 10.24 4.35
C PRO A 64 9.79 9.28 3.43
N LEU A 65 9.60 9.43 2.12
CA LEU A 65 10.33 8.68 1.10
C LEU A 65 11.84 9.00 1.22
N SER A 66 12.59 8.22 2.01
CA SER A 66 14.05 8.29 2.02
C SER A 66 14.67 6.97 2.50
N ALA A 67 15.05 6.14 1.53
CA ALA A 67 16.35 5.48 1.47
C ALA A 67 16.69 5.25 0.00
#